data_AF-A0AAW9B5S7-F1
#
_entry.id   AF-A0AAW9B5S7-F1
#
_cell.length_a   1.000
_cell.length_b   1.000
_cell.length_c   1.000
_cell.angle_alpha   90.00
_cell.angle_beta   90.00
_cell.angle_gamma   90.00
#
_symmetry.space_group_name_H-M   'P 1'
#
loop_
_entity.id
_entity.type
_entity.pdbx_description
1 polymer ?
#
loop_
_entity_poly.entity_id
_entity_poly.type
_entity_poly.pdbx_seq_one_letter_code
_entity_poly.pdbx_strand_id
1 'polypeptide(L)'
;MNKMPLTIFNSNFGTMEDENGGSPMQWANCQTIGDFQENGDKVGCQIGKISVVTDNNFALSKRLNMELKAKKAPLEVLAVLGMGVSNGKSTFILKDFEVPKAS
;
A
#
# COMPACT_ATOMS: atom_id res chain seq x y z
N MET A 1 10.69 15.90 4.77
CA MET A 1 10.12 15.04 3.71
C MET A 1 8.71 15.56 3.43
N ASN A 2 8.36 15.81 2.16
CA ASN A 2 7.05 16.37 1.83
C ASN A 2 5.97 15.32 2.08
N LYS A 3 4.96 15.67 2.88
CA LYS A 3 3.78 14.84 3.12
C LYS A 3 2.70 15.21 2.12
N MET A 4 1.99 14.21 1.60
CA MET A 4 0.90 14.38 0.64
C MET A 4 -0.39 13.78 1.22
N PRO A 5 -1.52 14.51 1.20
CA PRO A 5 -2.79 13.92 1.59
C PRO A 5 -3.19 12.83 0.60
N LEU A 6 -3.52 11.65 1.09
CA LEU A 6 -4.03 10.52 0.30
C LEU A 6 -5.19 9.86 1.05
N THR A 7 -6.15 9.34 0.27
CA THR A 7 -7.17 8.43 0.80
C THR A 7 -6.83 7.02 0.35
N ILE A 8 -6.80 6.08 1.29
CA ILE A 8 -6.50 4.67 1.05
C ILE A 8 -7.79 3.88 1.26
N PHE A 9 -8.20 3.16 0.22
CA PHE A 9 -9.42 2.37 0.20
C PHE A 9 -9.19 0.90 0.55
N ASN A 10 -7.96 0.42 0.33
CA ASN A 10 -7.56 -0.96 0.55
C ASN A 10 -6.02 -1.07 0.49
N SER A 11 -5.45 -2.11 1.10
CA SER A 11 -4.04 -2.48 0.95
C SER A 11 -3.84 -4.01 0.92
N ASN A 12 -2.92 -4.45 0.06
CA ASN A 12 -2.54 -5.85 -0.07
C ASN A 12 -1.03 -5.96 -0.15
N PHE A 13 -0.51 -7.10 0.32
CA PHE A 13 0.89 -7.43 0.20
C PHE A 13 1.04 -8.95 0.20
N GLY A 14 2.13 -9.43 -0.37
CA GLY A 14 2.39 -10.86 -0.43
C GLY A 14 3.73 -11.19 -1.05
N THR A 15 3.96 -12.48 -1.17
CA THR A 15 5.08 -13.08 -1.90
C THR A 15 4.52 -13.80 -3.12
N MET A 16 5.19 -13.65 -4.26
CA MET A 16 4.92 -14.40 -5.48
C MET A 16 6.15 -15.23 -5.79
N GLU A 17 5.94 -16.52 -6.08
CA GLU A 17 7.02 -17.38 -6.57
C GLU A 17 7.56 -16.83 -7.89
N ASP A 18 8.88 -16.89 -8.08
CA ASP A 18 9.47 -16.57 -9.38
C ASP A 18 9.19 -17.72 -10.34
N GLU A 19 8.58 -17.42 -11.48
CA GLU A 19 8.27 -18.39 -12.53
C GLU A 19 9.53 -19.12 -13.07
N ASN A 20 10.72 -18.55 -12.85
CA ASN A 20 12.01 -19.12 -13.27
C ASN A 20 12.79 -19.80 -12.13
N GLY A 21 12.17 -20.04 -10.96
CA GLY A 21 12.81 -20.68 -9.81
C GLY A 21 13.81 -19.77 -9.07
N GLY A 22 13.73 -18.45 -9.28
CA GLY A 22 14.46 -17.46 -8.51
C GLY A 22 13.88 -17.23 -7.10
N SER A 23 14.42 -16.22 -6.40
CA SER A 23 13.94 -15.87 -5.07
C SER A 23 12.52 -15.29 -5.14
N PRO A 24 11.62 -15.63 -4.19
CA PRO A 24 10.26 -15.10 -4.18
C PRO A 24 10.23 -13.57 -4.21
N MET A 25 9.42 -13.01 -5.11
CA MET A 25 9.24 -11.57 -5.22
C MET A 25 8.26 -11.09 -4.16
N GLN A 26 8.70 -10.15 -3.33
CA GLN A 26 7.82 -9.45 -2.39
C GLN A 26 7.13 -8.28 -3.09
N TRP A 27 5.82 -8.15 -2.89
CA TRP A 27 5.03 -7.04 -3.42
C TRP A 27 4.11 -6.48 -2.33
N ALA A 28 3.86 -5.18 -2.41
CA ALA A 28 2.90 -4.52 -1.54
C ALA A 28 2.34 -3.28 -2.24
N ASN A 29 1.02 -3.08 -2.13
CA ASN A 29 0.31 -2.01 -2.79
C ASN A 29 -0.83 -1.47 -1.90
N CYS A 30 -1.21 -0.22 -2.13
CA CYS A 30 -2.46 0.35 -1.63
C CYS A 30 -3.26 0.98 -2.78
N GLN A 31 -4.58 1.00 -2.62
CA GLN A 31 -5.52 1.55 -3.60
C GLN A 31 -5.96 2.94 -3.14
N THR A 32 -5.84 3.94 -4.00
CA THR A 32 -6.19 5.33 -3.69
C THR A 32 -7.40 5.87 -4.44
N ILE A 33 -8.03 5.05 -5.29
CA ILE A 33 -9.26 5.40 -6.01
C ILE A 33 -10.21 4.20 -5.99
N GLY A 34 -11.49 4.43 -5.71
CA GLY A 34 -12.55 3.41 -5.77
C GLY A 34 -13.29 3.25 -4.44
N ASP A 35 -13.91 2.10 -4.22
CA ASP A 35 -14.67 1.81 -3.01
C ASP A 35 -13.79 1.16 -1.93
N PHE A 36 -14.14 1.39 -0.67
CA PHE A 36 -13.51 0.71 0.45
C PHE A 36 -13.74 -0.80 0.36
N GLN A 37 -12.67 -1.56 0.59
CA GLN A 37 -12.73 -3.03 0.61
C GLN A 37 -11.98 -3.54 1.82
N GLU A 38 -12.65 -4.36 2.64
CA GLU A 38 -12.04 -4.96 3.83
C GLU A 38 -11.05 -6.07 3.48
N ASN A 39 -11.30 -6.79 2.39
CA ASN A 39 -10.39 -7.79 1.85
C ASN A 39 -9.96 -7.39 0.44
N GLY A 40 -8.74 -6.91 0.34
CA GLY A 40 -8.18 -6.51 -0.92
C GLY A 40 -7.92 -7.62 -1.93
N ASP A 41 -7.77 -8.87 -1.50
CA ASP A 41 -7.51 -9.99 -2.40
C ASP A 41 -8.78 -10.43 -3.15
N LYS A 42 -9.96 -9.96 -2.72
CA LYS A 42 -11.24 -10.15 -3.42
C LYS A 42 -11.51 -9.10 -4.49
N VAL A 43 -10.59 -8.16 -4.68
CA VAL A 43 -10.75 -7.06 -5.62
C VAL A 43 -10.10 -7.48 -6.94
N GLY A 44 -10.91 -7.68 -7.98
CA GLY A 44 -10.41 -8.16 -9.28
C GLY A 44 -9.32 -7.26 -9.88
N CYS A 45 -9.48 -5.94 -9.78
CA CYS A 45 -8.47 -4.97 -10.23
C CYS A 45 -8.42 -3.77 -9.27
N GLN A 46 -7.21 -3.40 -8.84
CA GLN A 46 -6.99 -2.18 -8.05
C GLN A 46 -6.81 -0.97 -8.97
N ILE A 47 -7.55 0.11 -8.72
CA ILE A 47 -7.48 1.38 -9.47
C ILE A 47 -6.73 2.43 -8.65
N GLY A 48 -5.85 3.22 -9.28
CA GLY A 48 -5.05 4.22 -8.54
C GLY A 48 -4.11 3.55 -7.54
N LYS A 49 -3.29 2.61 -8.03
CA LYS A 49 -2.41 1.81 -7.19
C LYS A 49 -1.11 2.55 -6.88
N ILE A 50 -0.72 2.58 -5.60
CA ILE A 50 0.60 3.05 -5.17
C ILE A 50 1.35 1.87 -4.56
N SER A 51 2.62 1.71 -4.94
CA SER A 51 3.50 0.69 -4.36
C SER A 51 3.84 1.06 -2.91
N VAL A 52 3.87 0.08 -2.03
CA VAL A 52 4.26 0.26 -0.63
C VAL A 52 5.62 -0.40 -0.42
N VAL A 53 6.46 0.19 0.42
CA VAL A 53 7.78 -0.35 0.69
C VAL A 53 7.70 -1.76 1.30
N THR A 54 8.54 -2.67 0.80
CA THR A 54 8.59 -4.09 1.20
C THR A 54 9.84 -4.46 2.00
N ASP A 55 10.90 -3.64 1.96
CA ASP A 55 12.20 -3.84 2.63
C ASP A 55 12.16 -3.89 4.16
N ASN A 56 10.96 -3.81 4.74
CA ASN A 56 10.69 -3.77 6.18
C ASN A 56 9.78 -4.93 6.64
N ASN A 57 9.86 -6.10 6.00
CA ASN A 57 9.02 -7.27 6.29
C ASN A 57 7.51 -6.94 6.28
N PHE A 58 7.11 -6.09 5.32
CA PHE A 58 5.75 -5.57 5.15
C PHE A 58 5.21 -4.81 6.38
N ALA A 59 6.06 -4.24 7.23
CA ALA A 59 5.62 -3.55 8.45
C ALA A 59 4.63 -2.42 8.15
N LEU A 60 4.89 -1.64 7.10
CA LEU A 60 4.01 -0.52 6.73
C LEU A 60 2.65 -1.00 6.21
N SER A 61 2.62 -2.05 5.39
CA SER A 61 1.38 -2.65 4.87
C SER A 61 0.56 -3.31 5.97
N LYS A 62 1.22 -3.98 6.94
CA LYS A 62 0.55 -4.51 8.14
C LYS A 62 -0.11 -3.39 8.95
N ARG A 63 0.58 -2.24 9.11
CA ARG A 63 0.02 -1.06 9.77
C ARG A 63 -1.18 -0.51 8.99
N LEU A 64 -1.09 -0.37 7.66
CA LEU A 64 -2.23 0.04 6.82
C LEU A 64 -3.44 -0.87 7.01
N ASN A 65 -3.26 -2.19 6.95
CA ASN A 65 -4.36 -3.14 7.11
C ASN A 65 -4.97 -3.08 8.51
N MET A 66 -4.16 -2.84 9.55
CA MET A 66 -4.66 -2.65 10.91
C MET A 66 -5.54 -1.40 11.01
N GLU A 67 -5.10 -0.27 10.48
CA GLU A 67 -5.86 1.00 10.50
C GLU A 67 -7.14 0.90 9.67
N LEU A 68 -7.08 0.33 8.46
CA LEU A 68 -8.26 0.11 7.61
C LEU A 68 -9.29 -0.79 8.29
N LYS A 69 -8.85 -1.88 8.93
CA LYS A 69 -9.72 -2.80 9.67
C LYS A 69 -10.34 -2.16 10.91
N ALA A 70 -9.59 -1.31 11.61
CA ALA A 70 -10.09 -0.57 12.75
C ALA A 70 -11.14 0.47 12.34
N LYS A 71 -10.88 1.22 11.25
CA LYS A 71 -11.76 2.28 10.77
C LYS A 71 -13.00 1.76 10.03
N LYS A 72 -12.90 0.60 9.36
CA LYS A 72 -13.95 0.02 8.50
C LYS A 72 -14.47 1.00 7.43
N ALA A 73 -13.60 1.87 6.95
CA ALA A 73 -13.89 2.91 5.97
C ALA A 73 -12.57 3.37 5.31
N PRO A 74 -12.62 4.17 4.22
CA PRO A 74 -11.41 4.73 3.62
C PRO A 74 -10.56 5.48 4.65
N LEU A 75 -9.26 5.24 4.64
CA LEU A 75 -8.29 5.83 5.55
C LEU A 75 -7.69 7.08 4.92
N GLU A 76 -7.89 8.23 5.57
CA GLU A 76 -7.25 9.49 5.17
C GLU A 76 -5.89 9.57 5.87
N VAL A 77 -4.84 9.82 5.09
CA VAL A 77 -3.47 9.84 5.59
C VAL A 77 -2.68 11.02 5.04
N LEU A 78 -1.68 11.44 5.80
CA LEU A 78 -0.55 12.23 5.30
C LEU A 78 0.56 11.26 4.90
N ALA A 79 0.63 10.93 3.62
CA ALA A 79 1.58 9.98 3.06
C ALA A 79 2.96 10.60 2.84
N VAL A 80 4.00 9.84 3.17
CA VAL A 80 5.38 10.14 2.82
C VAL A 80 5.76 9.30 1.62
N LEU A 81 5.90 9.95 0.46
CA LEU A 81 6.27 9.30 -0.79
C LEU A 81 7.77 9.44 -1.05
N GLY A 82 8.40 8.34 -1.44
CA GLY A 82 9.77 8.32 -1.96
C GLY A 82 9.80 7.77 -3.38
N MET A 83 10.93 7.94 -4.06
CA MET A 83 11.17 7.28 -5.35
C MET A 83 11.70 5.87 -5.13
N GLY A 84 11.33 4.94 -6.01
CA GLY A 84 11.98 3.65 -6.13
C GLY A 84 11.67 2.99 -7.46
N VAL A 85 11.99 1.70 -7.58
CA VAL A 85 11.79 0.93 -8.81
C VAL A 85 10.81 -0.22 -8.52
N SER A 86 9.79 -0.35 -9.35
CA SER A 86 8.86 -1.48 -9.35
C SER A 86 8.75 -2.01 -10.78
N ASN A 87 8.98 -3.30 -10.99
CA ASN A 87 8.98 -3.95 -12.31
C ASN A 87 9.82 -3.17 -13.36
N GLY A 88 11.01 -2.72 -12.97
CA GLY A 88 11.93 -1.98 -13.84
C GLY A 88 11.52 -0.53 -14.16
N LYS A 89 10.41 -0.03 -13.58
CA LYS A 89 9.94 1.34 -13.78
C LYS A 89 10.13 2.17 -12.51
N SER A 90 10.63 3.40 -12.68
CA SER A 90 10.64 4.40 -11.62
C SER A 90 9.22 4.72 -11.19
N THR A 91 8.93 4.60 -9.91
CA THR A 91 7.60 4.80 -9.34
C THR A 91 7.67 5.52 -8.00
N PHE A 92 6.58 6.16 -7.61
CA PHE A 92 6.39 6.60 -6.24
C PHE A 92 6.09 5.38 -5.36
N ILE A 93 6.75 5.34 -4.21
CA ILE A 93 6.60 4.32 -3.19
C ILE A 93 6.16 5.01 -1.89
N LEU A 94 5.10 4.49 -1.28
CA LEU A 94 4.70 4.85 0.07
C LEU A 94 5.76 4.33 1.06
N LYS A 95 6.47 5.26 1.69
CA LYS A 95 7.56 4.99 2.65
C LYS A 95 7.09 5.10 4.09
N ASP A 96 6.11 5.96 4.36
CA ASP A 96 5.46 6.10 5.66
C ASP A 96 4.11 6.81 5.51
N PHE A 97 3.30 6.86 6.57
CA PHE A 97 2.07 7.63 6.62
C PHE A 97 1.71 8.05 8.05
N GLU A 98 0.97 9.14 8.19
CA GLU A 98 0.34 9.54 9.46
C GLU A 98 -1.17 9.59 9.29
N VAL A 99 -1.90 9.07 10.27
CA VAL A 99 -3.36 9.26 10.36
C VAL A 99 -3.59 10.54 11.15
N PRO A 100 -4.15 11.60 10.56
CA PRO A 100 -4.52 12.79 11.31
C PRO A 100 -5.49 12.40 12.42
N LYS A 101 -5.22 12.85 13.65
CA LYS A 101 -6.22 12.69 14.72
C LYS A 101 -7.45 13.50 14.33
N ALA A 102 -8.63 12.90 14.43
CA ALA A 102 -9.87 13.64 14.31
C ALA A 102 -9.84 14.79 15.31
N SER A 103 -9.89 16.03 14.81
CA SER A 103 -10.09 17.25 15.58
C SER A 103 -11.49 17.31 16.15
#